data_AF-A0A2T4D4L6-F1
#
_entry.id   AF-A0A2T4D4L6-F1
#
_cell.length_a   1.000
_cell.length_b   1.000
_cell.length_c   1.000
_cell.angle_alpha   90.00
_cell.angle_beta   90.00
_cell.angle_gamma   90.00
#
_symmetry.space_group_name_H-M   'P 1'
#
loop_
_entity.id
_entity.type
_entity.pdbx_description
1 polymer ?
#
loop_
_entity_poly.entity_id
_entity_poly.type
_entity_poly.pdbx_seq_one_letter_code
_entity_poly.pdbx_strand_id
1 'polypeptide(L)'
;MEVRLIKSFKSAALELYFRHADASNLPFCSTALAEVSEILIDLNLPDFDIADLRLLWTVNEYSDFTSVTVTVNRTEPTGAILFNYYQSQVYEVDYFCEGYSHDSNHD
;
A
#
# COMPACT_ATOMS: atom_id res chain seq x y z
N MET A 1 -19.89 -12.83 5.94
CA MET A 1 -18.95 -11.81 6.48
C MET A 1 -17.83 -11.70 5.47
N GLU A 2 -17.57 -10.50 4.93
CA GLU A 2 -16.37 -10.28 4.12
C GLU A 2 -15.15 -10.43 5.04
N VAL A 3 -14.33 -11.45 4.80
CA VAL A 3 -13.05 -11.61 5.49
C VAL A 3 -12.11 -10.56 4.91
N ARG A 4 -11.85 -9.48 5.65
CA ARG A 4 -10.84 -8.49 5.27
C ARG A 4 -9.48 -8.98 5.71
N LEU A 5 -8.55 -9.15 4.77
CA LEU A 5 -7.17 -9.51 5.08
C LEU A 5 -6.36 -8.31 5.55
N ILE A 6 -6.69 -7.10 5.08
CA ILE A 6 -6.12 -5.87 5.62
C ILE A 6 -6.74 -5.57 6.98
N LYS A 7 -5.92 -5.62 8.03
CA LYS A 7 -6.32 -5.39 9.42
C LYS A 7 -6.08 -3.97 9.89
N SER A 8 -5.03 -3.31 9.41
CA SER A 8 -4.69 -1.95 9.82
C SER A 8 -3.95 -1.18 8.73
N PHE A 9 -4.14 0.14 8.76
CA PHE A 9 -3.38 1.11 7.99
C PHE A 9 -2.55 1.95 8.96
N LYS A 10 -1.32 2.26 8.57
CA LYS A 10 -0.51 3.29 9.23
C LYS A 10 -0.80 4.67 8.65
N SER A 11 -1.13 4.74 7.36
CA SER A 11 -1.53 5.98 6.68
C SER A 11 -3.04 6.18 6.72
N ALA A 12 -3.49 7.23 7.41
CA ALA A 12 -4.90 7.61 7.44
C ALA A 12 -5.43 8.03 6.06
N ALA A 13 -4.59 8.66 5.23
CA ALA A 13 -4.96 9.04 3.86
C ALA A 13 -5.20 7.81 2.98
N LEU A 14 -4.36 6.77 3.13
CA LEU A 14 -4.53 5.52 2.39
C LEU A 14 -5.75 4.73 2.88
N GLU A 15 -6.02 4.77 4.20
CA GLU A 15 -7.23 4.17 4.75
C GLU A 15 -8.51 4.85 4.23
N LEU A 16 -8.54 6.18 4.20
CA LEU A 16 -9.65 6.94 3.65
C LEU A 16 -9.87 6.62 2.17
N TYR A 17 -8.79 6.54 1.39
CA TYR A 17 -8.85 6.12 0.00
C TYR A 17 -9.42 4.70 -0.15
N PHE A 18 -8.92 3.74 0.63
CA PHE A 18 -9.38 2.36 0.57
C PHE A 18 -10.87 2.20 0.94
N ARG A 19 -11.34 2.93 1.96
CA ARG A 19 -12.71 2.78 2.48
C ARG A 19 -13.74 3.61 1.72
N HIS A 20 -13.35 4.77 1.22
CA HIS A 20 -14.27 5.79 0.70
C HIS A 20 -13.92 6.28 -0.71
N ALA A 21 -12.88 5.72 -1.34
CA ALA A 21 -12.34 6.20 -2.61
C ALA A 21 -11.91 7.68 -2.59
N ASP A 22 -11.62 8.24 -1.40
CA ASP A 22 -11.16 9.62 -1.24
C ASP A 22 -9.64 9.71 -1.40
N ALA A 23 -9.19 10.18 -2.55
CA ALA A 23 -7.77 10.35 -2.86
C ALA A 23 -7.24 11.77 -2.58
N SER A 24 -8.04 12.66 -1.99
CA SER A 24 -7.70 14.09 -1.86
C SER A 24 -6.42 14.35 -1.07
N ASN A 25 -6.05 13.42 -0.19
CA ASN A 25 -4.88 13.49 0.69
C ASN A 25 -3.73 12.58 0.25
N LEU A 26 -3.80 12.00 -0.95
CA LEU A 26 -2.76 11.12 -1.49
C LEU A 26 -1.89 11.86 -2.51
N PRO A 27 -0.55 11.78 -2.41
CA PRO A 27 0.37 12.43 -3.34
C PRO A 27 0.56 11.66 -4.66
N PHE A 28 -0.46 10.94 -5.12
CA PHE A 28 -0.39 10.11 -6.31
C PHE A 28 -1.15 10.77 -7.47
N CYS A 29 -0.60 10.68 -8.68
CA CYS A 29 -1.35 11.00 -9.88
C CYS A 29 -2.46 9.95 -10.13
N SER A 30 -3.43 10.25 -10.99
CA SER A 30 -4.57 9.35 -11.24
C SER A 30 -4.16 7.96 -11.72
N THR A 31 -3.09 7.85 -12.51
CA THR A 31 -2.56 6.56 -12.97
C THR A 31 -1.91 5.78 -11.83
N ALA A 32 -1.09 6.44 -11.00
CA ALA A 32 -0.52 5.82 -9.81
C ALA A 32 -1.61 5.38 -8.81
N LEU A 33 -2.68 6.16 -8.66
CA LEU A 33 -3.84 5.78 -7.84
C LEU A 33 -4.54 4.52 -8.34
N ALA A 34 -4.61 4.30 -9.65
CA ALA A 34 -5.16 3.07 -10.21
C ALA A 34 -4.32 1.85 -9.81
N GLU A 35 -2.98 1.95 -9.89
CA GLU A 35 -2.07 0.89 -9.43
C GLU A 35 -2.17 0.66 -7.92
N VAL A 36 -2.24 1.74 -7.13
CA VAL A 36 -2.45 1.65 -5.68
C VAL A 36 -3.77 0.93 -5.36
N SER A 37 -4.85 1.22 -6.10
CA SER A 37 -6.12 0.51 -5.95
C SER A 37 -6.00 -0.98 -6.25
N GLU A 38 -5.33 -1.36 -7.34
CA GLU A 38 -5.10 -2.78 -7.69
C GLU A 38 -4.33 -3.50 -6.58
N ILE A 39 -3.25 -2.89 -6.08
CA ILE A 39 -2.46 -3.44 -4.96
C ILE A 39 -3.34 -3.63 -3.72
N LEU A 40 -4.14 -2.64 -3.34
CA LEU A 40 -5.00 -2.71 -2.16
C LEU A 40 -6.13 -3.75 -2.30
N ILE A 41 -6.65 -3.94 -3.52
CA ILE A 41 -7.63 -4.98 -3.83
C ILE A 41 -6.98 -6.34 -3.65
N ASP A 42 -5.83 -6.57 -4.27
CA ASP A 42 -5.11 -7.84 -4.21
C ASP A 42 -4.76 -8.21 -2.75
N LEU A 43 -4.25 -7.25 -1.98
CA LEU A 43 -3.95 -7.42 -0.54
C LEU A 43 -5.17 -7.80 0.31
N ASN A 44 -6.38 -7.53 -0.18
CA ASN A 44 -7.62 -7.80 0.53
C ASN A 44 -8.40 -9.01 -0.04
N LEU A 45 -7.90 -9.68 -1.07
CA LEU A 45 -8.50 -10.90 -1.62
C LEU A 45 -8.31 -12.08 -0.65
N PRO A 46 -9.32 -12.93 -0.41
CA PRO A 46 -9.21 -14.04 0.54
C PRO A 46 -8.13 -15.08 0.17
N ASP A 47 -7.78 -15.18 -1.12
CA ASP A 47 -6.80 -16.12 -1.65
C ASP A 47 -5.40 -15.49 -1.80
N PHE A 48 -5.17 -14.31 -1.21
CA PHE A 48 -3.89 -13.63 -1.25
C PHE A 48 -2.77 -14.49 -0.63
N ASP A 49 -1.77 -14.84 -1.44
CA ASP A 49 -0.54 -15.47 -1.01
C ASP A 49 0.65 -14.53 -1.29
N ILE A 50 1.44 -14.27 -0.24
CA ILE A 50 2.68 -13.48 -0.36
C ILE A 50 3.70 -14.15 -1.30
N ALA A 51 3.62 -15.47 -1.51
CA ALA A 51 4.48 -16.19 -2.43
C ALA A 51 4.30 -15.74 -3.89
N ASP A 52 3.07 -15.41 -4.31
CA ASP A 52 2.77 -14.91 -5.66
C ASP A 52 3.47 -13.59 -5.96
N LEU A 53 3.85 -12.87 -4.91
CA LEU A 53 4.33 -11.50 -4.96
C LEU A 53 5.86 -11.40 -4.90
N ARG A 54 6.53 -12.49 -4.50
CA ARG A 54 8.01 -12.59 -4.50
C ARG A 54 8.60 -12.41 -5.89
N LEU A 55 7.82 -12.62 -6.94
CA LEU A 55 8.23 -12.45 -8.33
C LEU A 55 8.19 -10.99 -8.79
N LEU A 56 7.48 -10.11 -8.06
CA LEU A 56 7.19 -8.74 -8.48
C LEU A 56 7.71 -7.69 -7.49
N TRP A 57 7.88 -8.03 -6.21
CA TRP A 57 8.07 -7.06 -5.12
C TRP A 57 9.35 -7.30 -4.31
N THR A 58 9.77 -6.28 -3.56
CA THR A 58 10.87 -6.43 -2.59
C THR A 58 10.29 -6.95 -1.27
N VAL A 59 10.64 -8.17 -0.91
CA VAL A 59 10.15 -8.85 0.29
C VAL A 59 11.31 -9.05 1.27
N ASN A 60 11.19 -8.49 2.47
CA ASN A 60 12.14 -8.67 3.55
C ASN A 60 11.52 -9.56 4.64
N GLU A 61 12.08 -10.75 4.84
CA GLU A 61 11.61 -11.71 5.84
C GLU A 61 12.34 -11.53 7.17
N TYR A 62 11.57 -11.44 8.26
CA TYR A 62 12.06 -11.45 9.64
C TYR A 62 11.48 -12.67 10.38
N SER A 63 12.01 -12.98 11.57
CA SER A 63 11.65 -14.18 12.34
C SER A 63 10.14 -14.33 12.58
N ASP A 64 9.44 -13.22 12.78
CA ASP A 64 8.05 -13.21 13.24
C ASP A 64 7.09 -12.53 12.25
N PHE A 65 7.60 -11.87 11.21
CA PHE A 65 6.77 -11.19 10.21
C PHE A 65 7.54 -10.96 8.91
N THR A 66 6.81 -10.64 7.85
CA THR A 66 7.39 -10.24 6.56
C THR A 66 7.08 -8.77 6.31
N SER A 67 8.10 -7.96 6.08
CA SER A 67 7.93 -6.57 5.62
C SER A 67 8.02 -6.52 4.11
N VAL A 68 7.05 -5.89 3.47
CA VAL A 68 6.89 -5.90 2.01
C VAL A 68 6.87 -4.49 1.49
N THR A 69 7.59 -4.25 0.40
CA THR A 69 7.58 -2.99 -0.35
C THR A 69 7.18 -3.25 -1.79
N VAL A 70 6.09 -2.62 -2.20
CA VAL A 70 5.49 -2.75 -3.53
C VAL A 70 5.71 -1.46 -4.29
N THR A 71 6.62 -1.45 -5.25
CA THR A 71 6.88 -0.24 -6.03
C THR A 71 5.76 0.02 -7.03
N VAL A 72 5.24 1.25 -7.01
CA VAL A 72 4.31 1.81 -7.98
C VAL A 72 5.15 2.30 -9.16
N ASN A 73 5.50 1.35 -10.04
CA ASN A 73 6.63 1.46 -10.97
C ASN A 73 6.27 2.04 -12.35
N ARG A 74 5.00 2.20 -12.72
CA ARG A 74 4.67 2.54 -14.12
C ARG A 74 4.33 4.00 -14.36
N THR A 75 4.36 4.87 -13.35
CA THR A 75 4.13 6.32 -13.54
C THR A 75 4.92 7.19 -12.57
N GLU A 76 5.34 8.37 -13.06
CA GLU A 76 5.85 9.45 -12.20
C GLU A 76 4.65 10.21 -11.60
N PRO A 77 4.67 10.57 -10.30
CA PRO A 77 5.73 10.30 -9.34
C PRO A 77 5.79 8.82 -8.91
N THR A 78 7.01 8.27 -8.84
CA THR A 78 7.25 6.90 -8.38
C THR A 78 6.99 6.82 -6.88
N GLY A 79 6.33 5.74 -6.45
CA GLY A 79 6.09 5.51 -5.04
C GLY A 79 6.15 4.03 -4.67
N ALA A 80 5.78 3.72 -3.45
CA ALA A 80 5.64 2.36 -2.99
C ALA A 80 4.52 2.22 -1.96
N ILE A 81 3.89 1.05 -1.92
CA ILE A 81 3.04 0.61 -0.81
C ILE A 81 3.88 -0.27 0.11
N LEU A 82 3.83 0.01 1.40
CA LEU A 82 4.57 -0.73 2.43
C LEU A 82 3.59 -1.39 3.37
N PHE A 83 3.84 -2.63 3.77
CA PHE A 83 3.01 -3.33 4.75
C PHE A 83 3.77 -4.45 5.45
N ASN A 84 3.20 -4.93 6.55
CA ASN A 84 3.64 -6.11 7.27
C ASN A 84 2.67 -7.27 7.07
N TYR A 85 3.18 -8.46 6.78
CA TYR A 85 2.41 -9.68 6.61
C TYR A 85 2.72 -10.67 7.73
N TYR A 86 1.67 -11.11 8.42
CA TYR A 86 1.76 -12.03 9.55
C TYR A 86 0.48 -12.87 9.65
N GLN A 87 0.61 -14.19 9.85
CA GLN A 87 -0.52 -15.12 10.01
C GLN A 87 -1.61 -14.97 8.93
N SER A 88 -1.19 -14.83 7.67
CA SER A 88 -2.10 -14.61 6.54
C SER A 88 -2.96 -13.36 6.65
N GLN A 89 -2.46 -12.32 7.31
CA GLN A 89 -3.09 -11.01 7.44
C GLN A 89 -2.10 -9.90 7.10
N VAL A 90 -2.63 -8.78 6.61
CA VAL A 90 -1.89 -7.60 6.19
C VAL A 90 -2.09 -6.49 7.23
N TYR A 91 -1.00 -5.90 7.71
CA TYR A 91 -0.98 -4.89 8.77
C TYR A 91 -0.16 -3.66 8.37
N GLU A 92 -0.47 -2.54 9.02
CA GLU A 92 0.31 -1.32 8.98
C GLU A 92 0.55 -0.79 7.56
N VAL A 93 -0.47 -0.91 6.69
CA VAL A 93 -0.37 -0.49 5.30
C VAL A 93 -0.10 1.01 5.23
N ASP A 94 0.97 1.38 4.54
CA ASP A 94 1.50 2.72 4.40
C ASP A 94 1.89 2.97 2.94
N TYR A 95 2.23 4.21 2.63
CA TYR A 95 2.78 4.55 1.31
C TYR A 95 3.99 5.46 1.42
N PHE A 96 4.83 5.41 0.38
CA PHE A 96 5.91 6.33 0.12
C PHE A 96 5.76 6.86 -1.31
N CYS A 97 6.10 8.12 -1.55
CA CYS A 97 6.07 8.71 -2.89
C CYS A 97 7.27 9.68 -3.01
N GLU A 98 8.15 9.46 -3.98
CA GLU A 98 9.25 10.37 -4.27
C GLU A 98 8.75 11.57 -5.08
N GLY A 99 9.31 12.75 -4.80
CA GLY A 99 8.99 13.97 -5.55
C GLY A 99 7.82 14.79 -4.99
N TYR A 100 7.13 14.31 -3.95
CA TYR A 100 6.24 15.16 -3.14
C TYR A 100 7.01 15.72 -1.94
N SER A 101 7.56 16.92 -2.12
CA SER A 101 7.84 17.81 -1.00
C SER A 101 6.49 18.26 -0.45
N HIS A 102 6.12 17.83 0.76
CA HIS A 102 5.10 18.56 1.50
C HIS A 102 5.73 19.90 1.83
N ASP A 103 5.61 20.88 0.94
CA ASP A 103 5.95 22.27 1.25
C ASP A 103 5.04 22.66 2.40
N SER A 104 5.58 22.53 3.60
CA SER A 104 4.99 23.04 4.82
C SER A 104 5.32 24.53 4.84
N ASN A 105 4.81 25.28 3.86
CA ASN A 105 4.83 26.73 3.92
C ASN A 105 3.68 27.15 4.83
N HIS A 106 4.02 27.28 6.12
CA HIS A 106 3.45 28.30 6.97
C HIS A 106 3.62 29.68 6.32
N ASP A 107 2.50 30.28 5.93
CA ASP A 107 2.30 31.73 5.96
C ASP A 107 0.90 32.00 6.54
#